data_AF-A0AAW2CCB8-F1
#
_entry.id   AF-A0AAW2CCB8-F1
#
_cell.length_a   1.000
_cell.length_b   1.000
_cell.length_c   1.000
_cell.angle_alpha   90.00
_cell.angle_beta   90.00
_cell.angle_gamma   90.00
#
_symmetry.space_group_name_H-M   'P 1'
#
loop_
_entity.id
_entity.type
_entity.pdbx_description
1 polymer ?
#
loop_
_entity_poly.entity_id
_entity_poly.type
_entity_poly.pdbx_seq_one_letter_code
_entity_poly.pdbx_strand_id
1 'polypeptide(L)'
;MSSFESNPSMDNPESMGSSSKTFLAKGLAYHELPSGEAQVNVALDHTILFDEEGGMNLLQAMCTVNFWLLFIAMVCGMGSTQAVMNNLSQIGQSLNYTTVEANNLISLWSICNCLGRVGVGYLSDYLLHTRGWPRPLFIAITLATIVIGHLVIASGFPGMLYVGSILMGICDGSQWSLMPTITSDIFGVRHMGTIFNTIAIACPVGSYIFSVRVIGYIYDKEAGGEDHSCFGTRYFMLSFFIMASLAFLVFLFAIALFQRTKRFYMLRR
;
A
#
# COMPACT_ATOMS: atom_id res chain seq x y z
N MET A 1 55.13 34.46 50.09
CA MET A 1 53.83 34.26 50.78
C MET A 1 53.83 32.80 51.24
N SER A 2 54.51 32.53 52.36
CA SER A 2 53.92 32.19 53.68
C SER A 2 53.22 30.82 53.61
N SER A 3 53.91 29.70 53.90
CA SER A 3 54.31 29.11 55.21
C SER A 3 53.22 28.23 55.84
N PHE A 4 53.66 27.24 56.63
CA PHE A 4 52.96 26.27 57.49
C PHE A 4 52.88 24.84 56.92
N GLU A 5 53.73 23.90 57.37
CA GLU A 5 53.66 23.12 58.64
C GLU A 5 52.43 22.17 58.60
N SER A 6 52.49 20.87 58.90
CA SER A 6 53.17 20.17 60.00
C SER A 6 53.07 18.64 59.80
N ASN A 7 54.17 17.92 60.02
CA ASN A 7 54.20 16.53 60.51
C ASN A 7 53.81 16.54 62.03
N PRO A 8 53.62 15.44 62.82
CA PRO A 8 54.08 14.05 62.66
C PRO A 8 53.16 12.94 63.29
N SER A 9 53.70 11.71 63.36
CA SER A 9 53.53 10.69 64.45
C SER A 9 52.17 10.01 64.60
N MET A 10 52.02 8.74 64.99
CA MET A 10 52.84 7.62 65.48
C MET A 10 51.81 6.46 65.47
N ASP A 11 52.05 5.24 64.99
CA ASP A 11 52.85 4.23 65.69
C ASP A 11 53.12 3.04 64.76
N ASN A 12 54.38 2.59 64.81
CA ASN A 12 54.87 1.25 64.46
C ASN A 12 54.37 0.25 65.55
N PRO A 13 54.53 -1.10 65.49
CA PRO A 13 55.29 -1.89 64.53
C PRO A 13 54.66 -3.26 64.12
N GLU A 14 55.26 -3.84 63.08
CA GLU A 14 55.62 -5.27 62.96
C GLU A 14 54.60 -6.42 62.77
N SER A 15 55.06 -7.29 61.85
CA SER A 15 54.72 -8.68 61.57
C SER A 15 53.50 -8.88 60.66
N MET A 16 53.57 -9.62 59.55
CA MET A 16 54.54 -10.63 59.14
C MET A 16 54.26 -11.00 57.67
N GLY A 17 55.31 -11.26 56.87
CA GLY A 17 55.21 -12.17 55.71
C GLY A 17 55.11 -11.53 54.33
N SER A 18 56.24 -10.99 53.84
CA SER A 18 56.49 -10.80 52.42
C SER A 18 56.74 -12.16 51.72
N SER A 19 56.08 -12.32 50.57
CA SER A 19 56.55 -13.01 49.38
C SER A 19 56.89 -14.50 49.45
N SER A 20 55.87 -15.33 49.20
CA SER A 20 55.96 -16.43 48.21
C SER A 20 54.69 -17.27 48.28
N LYS A 21 53.78 -17.07 47.32
CA LYS A 21 52.91 -18.10 46.72
C LYS A 21 51.99 -17.48 45.67
N THR A 22 52.61 -17.12 44.56
CA THR A 22 51.97 -16.84 43.26
C THR A 22 51.30 -18.08 42.65
N PHE A 23 50.68 -19.01 43.40
CA PHE A 23 50.29 -20.29 42.78
C PHE A 23 49.05 -21.05 43.28
N LEU A 24 48.16 -20.53 44.14
CA LEU A 24 47.04 -21.37 44.59
C LEU A 24 45.69 -20.70 44.89
N ALA A 25 45.27 -19.72 44.08
CA ALA A 25 43.86 -19.28 44.09
C ALA A 25 43.47 -18.61 42.77
N LYS A 26 43.80 -19.22 41.63
CA LYS A 26 43.11 -18.90 40.38
C LYS A 26 41.79 -19.66 40.44
N GLY A 27 40.73 -18.95 40.83
CA GLY A 27 39.37 -19.49 40.86
C GLY A 27 39.07 -20.18 39.54
N LEU A 28 38.84 -21.49 39.61
CA LEU A 28 38.30 -22.30 38.53
C LEU A 28 36.85 -21.86 38.28
N ALA A 29 36.67 -20.76 37.57
CA ALA A 29 35.46 -20.53 36.82
C ALA A 29 35.52 -21.45 35.61
N TYR A 30 34.88 -22.60 35.71
CA TYR A 30 34.61 -23.45 34.56
C TYR A 30 33.84 -22.60 33.55
N HIS A 31 34.46 -22.35 32.39
CA HIS A 31 33.73 -21.88 31.22
C HIS A 31 32.79 -23.02 30.83
N GLU A 32 31.53 -22.96 31.25
CA GLU A 32 30.51 -23.82 30.69
C GLU A 32 30.44 -23.51 29.18
N LEU A 33 30.79 -24.50 28.37
CA LEU A 33 30.48 -24.49 26.95
C LEU A 33 28.95 -24.46 26.84
N PRO A 34 28.37 -23.58 25.99
CA PRO A 34 26.92 -23.53 25.86
C PRO A 34 26.43 -24.92 25.46
N SER A 35 25.46 -25.43 26.23
CA SER A 35 24.84 -26.73 25.97
C SER A 35 24.38 -26.79 24.51
N GLY A 36 24.50 -27.97 23.88
CA GLY A 36 24.03 -28.16 22.50
C GLY A 36 22.58 -27.74 22.32
N GLU A 37 21.76 -27.81 23.37
CA GLU A 37 20.39 -27.26 23.40
C GLU A 37 20.35 -25.73 23.34
N ALA A 38 21.22 -25.00 24.03
CA ALA A 38 21.29 -23.54 23.93
C ALA A 38 21.76 -23.10 22.54
N GLN A 39 22.70 -23.83 21.92
CA GLN A 39 23.16 -23.56 20.55
C GLN A 39 22.09 -23.93 19.50
N VAL A 40 21.39 -25.05 19.69
CA VAL A 40 20.26 -25.45 18.85
C VAL A 40 19.10 -24.50 19.02
N ASN A 41 18.80 -24.04 20.24
CA ASN A 41 17.76 -23.05 20.50
C ASN A 41 18.16 -21.70 19.92
N VAL A 42 19.41 -21.26 20.03
CA VAL A 42 19.87 -20.01 19.41
C VAL A 42 19.87 -20.12 17.88
N ALA A 43 20.27 -21.26 17.30
CA ALA A 43 20.23 -21.48 15.85
C ALA A 43 18.80 -21.66 15.33
N LEU A 44 17.93 -22.32 16.09
CA LEU A 44 16.51 -22.50 15.81
C LEU A 44 15.78 -21.18 15.97
N ASP A 45 16.10 -20.38 16.98
CA ASP A 45 15.56 -19.04 17.20
C ASP A 45 16.08 -18.07 16.14
N HIS A 46 17.35 -18.16 15.71
CA HIS A 46 17.86 -17.45 14.52
C HIS A 46 17.17 -17.95 13.24
N THR A 47 16.87 -19.24 13.10
CA THR A 47 16.19 -19.76 11.90
C THR A 47 14.71 -19.35 11.88
N ILE A 48 14.06 -19.29 13.05
CA ILE A 48 12.67 -18.86 13.22
C ILE A 48 12.56 -17.33 13.11
N LEU A 49 13.52 -16.55 13.64
CA LEU A 49 13.62 -15.11 13.42
C LEU A 49 13.89 -14.77 11.95
N PHE A 50 14.72 -15.56 11.26
CA PHE A 50 14.99 -15.37 9.84
C PHE A 50 13.82 -15.84 8.95
N ASP A 51 12.94 -16.71 9.45
CA ASP A 51 11.70 -17.10 8.76
C ASP A 51 10.59 -16.04 8.97
N GLU A 52 10.58 -15.34 10.11
CA GLU A 52 9.74 -14.14 10.33
C GLU A 52 10.21 -12.91 9.50
N GLU A 53 11.51 -12.79 9.19
CA GLU A 53 12.05 -11.84 8.19
C GLU A 53 11.98 -12.37 6.75
N GLY A 54 11.62 -13.64 6.57
CA GLY A 54 11.54 -14.35 5.30
C GLY A 54 10.22 -14.07 4.57
N GLY A 55 10.13 -12.93 3.88
CA GLY A 55 8.94 -12.58 3.08
C GLY A 55 8.40 -13.75 2.24
N MET A 56 7.06 -13.88 2.23
CA MET A 56 6.32 -14.96 1.58
C MET A 56 6.75 -15.16 0.13
N ASN A 57 6.70 -16.39 -0.35
CA ASN A 57 6.79 -16.68 -1.78
C ASN A 57 5.42 -16.50 -2.47
N LEU A 58 5.39 -16.51 -3.80
CA LEU A 58 4.16 -16.27 -4.57
C LEU A 58 3.05 -17.28 -4.25
N LEU A 59 3.36 -18.57 -4.19
CA LEU A 59 2.36 -19.61 -3.96
C LEU A 59 1.74 -19.48 -2.57
N GLN A 60 2.57 -19.19 -1.57
CA GLN A 60 2.11 -18.92 -0.22
C GLN A 60 1.22 -17.67 -0.18
N ALA A 61 1.61 -16.59 -0.86
CA ALA A 61 0.81 -15.37 -0.97
C ALA A 61 -0.57 -15.65 -1.59
N MET A 62 -0.64 -16.41 -2.69
CA MET A 62 -1.88 -16.78 -3.37
C MET A 62 -2.83 -17.63 -2.52
N CYS A 63 -2.32 -18.33 -1.51
CA CYS A 63 -3.15 -19.05 -0.53
C CYS A 63 -3.74 -18.13 0.55
N THR A 64 -3.33 -16.86 0.63
CA THR A 64 -3.83 -15.92 1.63
C THR A 64 -5.07 -15.16 1.16
N VAL A 65 -5.94 -14.82 2.11
CA VAL A 65 -7.08 -13.94 1.85
C VAL A 65 -6.61 -12.55 1.43
N ASN A 66 -5.52 -12.03 2.01
CA ASN A 66 -4.98 -10.70 1.69
C ASN A 66 -4.61 -10.55 0.20
N PHE A 67 -4.06 -11.59 -0.42
CA PHE A 67 -3.72 -11.56 -1.84
C PHE A 67 -4.96 -11.36 -2.70
N TRP A 68 -6.00 -12.16 -2.46
CA TRP A 68 -7.26 -12.07 -3.22
C TRP A 68 -8.00 -10.76 -2.99
N LEU A 69 -7.88 -10.17 -1.80
CA LEU A 69 -8.44 -8.86 -1.51
C LEU A 69 -7.76 -7.74 -2.29
N LEU A 70 -6.42 -7.74 -2.34
CA LEU A 70 -5.69 -6.80 -3.19
C LEU A 70 -5.95 -7.05 -4.67
N PHE A 71 -6.04 -8.32 -5.09
CA PHE A 71 -6.37 -8.70 -6.46
C PHE A 71 -7.75 -8.18 -6.88
N ILE A 72 -8.80 -8.41 -6.08
CA ILE A 72 -10.16 -7.91 -6.35
C ILE A 72 -10.20 -6.39 -6.32
N ALA A 73 -9.50 -5.75 -5.37
CA ALA A 73 -9.39 -4.30 -5.33
C ALA A 73 -8.72 -3.72 -6.59
N MET A 74 -7.71 -4.41 -7.11
CA MET A 74 -7.02 -4.06 -8.35
C MET A 74 -7.92 -4.25 -9.58
N VAL A 75 -8.66 -5.36 -9.67
CA VAL A 75 -9.64 -5.59 -10.76
C VAL A 75 -10.69 -4.48 -10.77
N CYS A 76 -11.39 -4.30 -9.64
CA CYS A 76 -12.58 -3.44 -9.60
C CYS A 76 -12.25 -1.96 -9.47
N GLY A 77 -11.24 -1.58 -8.68
CA GLY A 77 -10.87 -0.18 -8.47
C GLY A 77 -9.97 0.34 -9.58
N MET A 78 -8.80 -0.28 -9.75
CA MET A 78 -7.82 0.18 -10.73
C MET A 78 -8.25 -0.17 -12.16
N GLY A 79 -8.79 -1.37 -12.39
CA GLY A 79 -9.29 -1.78 -13.70
C GLY A 79 -10.43 -0.89 -14.21
N SER A 80 -11.40 -0.51 -13.37
CA SER A 80 -12.48 0.39 -13.81
C SER A 80 -11.96 1.80 -14.10
N THR A 81 -11.04 2.30 -13.28
CA THR A 81 -10.36 3.59 -13.49
C THR A 81 -9.60 3.59 -14.83
N GLN A 82 -8.88 2.51 -15.13
CA GLN A 82 -8.18 2.36 -16.42
C GLN A 82 -9.14 2.19 -17.60
N ALA A 83 -10.31 1.57 -17.40
CA ALA A 83 -11.33 1.52 -18.45
C ALA A 83 -11.86 2.90 -18.83
N VAL A 84 -12.01 3.81 -17.86
CA VAL A 84 -12.33 5.23 -18.14
C VAL A 84 -11.22 5.86 -18.97
N MET A 85 -9.95 5.70 -18.56
CA MET A 85 -8.81 6.25 -19.29
C MET A 85 -8.75 5.76 -20.74
N ASN A 86 -8.91 4.44 -20.95
CA ASN A 86 -8.86 3.82 -22.28
C ASN A 86 -9.97 4.29 -23.21
N ASN A 87 -11.13 4.69 -22.67
CA ASN A 87 -12.26 5.18 -23.46
C ASN A 87 -12.46 6.69 -23.36
N LEU A 88 -11.55 7.42 -22.71
CA LEU A 88 -11.78 8.82 -22.32
C LEU A 88 -12.05 9.72 -23.53
N SER A 89 -11.34 9.49 -24.64
CA SER A 89 -11.56 10.22 -25.89
C SER A 89 -12.93 9.92 -26.52
N GLN A 90 -13.34 8.65 -26.54
CA GLN A 90 -14.64 8.23 -27.06
C GLN A 90 -15.79 8.78 -26.21
N ILE A 91 -15.65 8.71 -24.88
CA ILE A 91 -16.58 9.31 -23.92
C ILE A 91 -16.67 10.82 -24.16
N GLY A 92 -15.54 11.51 -24.30
CA GLY A 92 -15.52 12.96 -24.60
C GLY A 92 -16.25 13.30 -25.90
N GLN A 93 -15.95 12.59 -26.99
CA GLN A 93 -16.59 12.82 -28.29
C GLN A 93 -18.10 12.60 -28.24
N SER A 94 -18.57 11.59 -27.50
CA SER A 94 -20.01 11.35 -27.30
C SER A 94 -20.74 12.47 -26.54
N LEU A 95 -20.00 13.25 -25.75
CA LEU A 95 -20.47 14.41 -25.01
C LEU A 95 -20.25 15.73 -25.77
N ASN A 96 -19.96 15.65 -27.08
CA ASN A 96 -19.65 16.79 -27.96
C ASN A 96 -18.34 17.53 -27.63
N TYR A 97 -17.38 16.88 -26.96
CA TYR A 97 -16.03 17.43 -26.83
C TYR A 97 -15.28 17.27 -28.15
N THR A 98 -14.54 18.30 -28.53
CA THR A 98 -13.59 18.23 -29.64
C THR A 98 -12.44 17.27 -29.34
N THR A 99 -11.75 16.82 -30.38
CA THR A 99 -10.54 15.99 -30.23
C THR A 99 -9.45 16.70 -29.40
N VAL A 100 -9.35 18.02 -29.53
CA VAL A 100 -8.42 18.84 -28.75
C VAL A 100 -8.79 18.83 -27.26
N GLU A 101 -10.07 19.01 -26.93
CA GLU A 101 -10.52 18.97 -25.53
C GLU A 101 -10.37 17.56 -24.91
N ALA A 102 -10.63 16.51 -25.68
CA ALA A 102 -10.35 15.13 -25.27
C ALA A 102 -8.86 14.89 -24.97
N ASN A 103 -7.96 15.42 -25.80
CA ASN A 103 -6.52 15.34 -25.55
C ASN A 103 -6.10 16.15 -24.31
N ASN A 104 -6.77 17.28 -24.04
CA ASN A 104 -6.56 18.05 -22.81
C ASN A 104 -6.96 17.23 -21.57
N LEU A 105 -8.06 16.47 -21.62
CA LEU A 105 -8.48 15.58 -20.53
C LEU A 105 -7.44 14.48 -20.25
N ILE A 106 -6.90 13.85 -21.30
CA ILE A 106 -5.82 12.85 -21.21
C ILE A 106 -4.56 13.47 -20.59
N SER A 107 -4.20 14.68 -21.01
CA SER A 107 -3.04 15.40 -20.47
C SER A 107 -3.25 15.74 -18.99
N LEU A 108 -4.44 16.20 -18.62
CA LEU A 108 -4.83 16.50 -17.25
C LEU A 108 -4.80 15.26 -16.35
N TRP A 109 -5.32 14.13 -16.84
CA TRP A 109 -5.23 12.84 -16.17
C TRP A 109 -3.78 12.49 -15.84
N SER A 110 -2.87 12.63 -16.82
CA SER A 110 -1.45 12.32 -16.64
C SER A 110 -0.79 13.21 -15.57
N ILE A 111 -1.07 14.52 -15.58
CA ILE A 111 -0.59 15.45 -14.55
C ILE A 111 -1.12 15.05 -13.17
N CYS A 112 -2.43 14.80 -13.06
CA CYS A 112 -3.09 14.39 -11.83
C CYS A 112 -2.59 13.03 -11.32
N ASN A 113 -2.26 12.09 -12.22
CA ASN A 113 -1.63 10.82 -11.89
C ASN A 113 -0.24 11.00 -11.30
N CYS A 114 0.58 11.88 -11.87
CA CYS A 114 1.87 12.22 -11.28
C CYS A 114 1.71 12.81 -9.87
N LEU A 115 0.82 13.79 -9.71
CA LEU A 115 0.53 14.41 -8.42
C LEU A 115 -0.03 13.42 -7.39
N GLY A 116 -0.92 12.54 -7.79
CA GLY A 116 -1.51 11.52 -6.94
C GLY A 116 -0.48 10.48 -6.48
N ARG A 117 0.45 10.10 -7.36
CA ARG A 117 1.53 9.16 -7.05
C ARG A 117 2.50 9.75 -6.03
N VAL A 118 3.03 10.94 -6.31
CA VAL A 118 3.99 11.61 -5.41
C VAL A 118 3.32 12.05 -4.12
N GLY A 119 2.17 12.72 -4.22
CA GLY A 119 1.48 13.32 -3.08
C GLY A 119 0.94 12.27 -2.11
N VAL A 120 0.16 11.30 -2.59
CA VAL A 120 -0.43 10.28 -1.71
C VAL A 120 0.59 9.25 -1.27
N GLY A 121 1.58 8.91 -2.12
CA GLY A 121 2.72 8.07 -1.72
C GLY A 121 3.43 8.67 -0.51
N TYR A 122 3.93 9.90 -0.65
CA TYR A 122 4.59 10.63 0.42
C TYR A 122 3.70 10.83 1.65
N LEU A 123 2.44 11.23 1.46
CA LEU A 123 1.51 11.45 2.56
C LEU A 123 1.21 10.16 3.33
N SER A 124 1.15 9.02 2.65
CA SER A 124 0.91 7.72 3.28
C SER A 124 2.09 7.29 4.16
N ASP A 125 3.33 7.52 3.70
CA ASP A 125 4.54 7.29 4.49
C ASP A 125 4.61 8.22 5.70
N TYR A 126 4.38 9.52 5.46
CA TYR A 126 4.43 10.54 6.50
C TYR A 126 3.41 10.26 7.62
N LEU A 127 2.16 9.95 7.27
CA LEU A 127 1.11 9.68 8.26
C LEU A 127 1.26 8.31 8.93
N LEU A 128 1.89 7.34 8.26
CA LEU A 128 2.29 6.08 8.90
C LEU A 128 3.32 6.36 10.01
N HIS A 129 4.39 7.10 9.71
CA HIS A 129 5.45 7.38 10.69
C HIS A 129 5.02 8.34 11.80
N THR A 130 4.22 9.36 11.50
CA THR A 130 3.85 10.38 12.50
C THR A 130 2.63 10.01 13.32
N ARG A 131 1.60 9.39 12.70
CA ARG A 131 0.30 9.11 13.34
C ARG A 131 -0.01 7.63 13.48
N GLY A 132 0.84 6.74 12.95
CA GLY A 132 0.57 5.30 12.92
C GLY A 132 -0.63 4.93 12.04
N TRP A 133 -0.95 5.75 11.03
CA TRP A 133 -2.10 5.49 10.17
C TRP A 133 -1.83 4.28 9.27
N PRO A 134 -2.68 3.24 9.34
CA PRO A 134 -2.48 2.02 8.56
C PRO A 134 -2.72 2.30 7.07
N ARG A 135 -1.78 1.89 6.22
CA ARG A 135 -1.82 2.10 4.76
C ARG A 135 -3.12 1.63 4.07
N PRO A 136 -3.78 0.53 4.50
CA PRO A 136 -5.09 0.15 3.94
C PRO A 136 -6.18 1.24 4.04
N LEU A 137 -6.06 2.19 4.98
CA LEU A 137 -6.96 3.33 5.07
C LEU A 137 -6.86 4.23 3.84
N PHE A 138 -5.65 4.43 3.28
CA PHE A 138 -5.46 5.22 2.06
C PHE A 138 -6.04 4.50 0.83
N ILE A 139 -6.02 3.16 0.81
CA ILE A 139 -6.74 2.38 -0.21
C ILE A 139 -8.24 2.56 -0.10
N ALA A 140 -8.80 2.51 1.11
CA ALA A 140 -10.23 2.77 1.29
C ALA A 140 -10.60 4.20 0.85
N ILE A 141 -9.80 5.22 1.21
CA ILE A 141 -10.04 6.61 0.80
C ILE A 141 -9.96 6.74 -0.72
N THR A 142 -8.94 6.18 -1.37
CA THR A 142 -8.82 6.23 -2.84
C THR A 142 -9.96 5.49 -3.53
N LEU A 143 -10.40 4.33 -3.03
CA LEU A 143 -11.58 3.63 -3.55
C LEU A 143 -12.86 4.45 -3.40
N ALA A 144 -13.06 5.14 -2.27
CA ALA A 144 -14.20 6.06 -2.10
C ALA A 144 -14.16 7.20 -3.13
N THR A 145 -12.99 7.80 -3.35
CA THR A 145 -12.82 8.85 -4.35
C THR A 145 -13.02 8.33 -5.77
N ILE A 146 -12.65 7.08 -6.06
CA ILE A 146 -12.97 6.41 -7.33
C ILE A 146 -14.48 6.28 -7.51
N VAL A 147 -15.23 5.87 -6.48
CA VAL A 147 -16.71 5.83 -6.54
C VAL A 147 -17.27 7.22 -6.86
N ILE A 148 -16.80 8.25 -6.15
CA ILE A 148 -17.22 9.64 -6.38
C ILE A 148 -16.90 10.06 -7.81
N GLY A 149 -15.70 9.78 -8.33
CA GLY A 149 -15.34 10.15 -9.69
C GLY A 149 -16.22 9.46 -10.74
N HIS A 150 -16.63 8.20 -10.54
CA HIS A 150 -17.56 7.52 -11.45
C HIS A 150 -18.92 8.22 -11.43
N LEU A 151 -19.43 8.59 -10.24
CA LEU A 151 -20.69 9.32 -10.09
C LEU A 151 -20.63 10.73 -10.68
N VAL A 152 -19.50 11.43 -10.53
CA VAL A 152 -19.26 12.75 -11.13
C VAL A 152 -19.34 12.64 -12.66
N ILE A 153 -18.66 11.66 -13.26
CA ILE A 153 -18.72 11.47 -14.71
C ILE A 153 -20.14 11.04 -15.15
N ALA A 154 -20.79 10.18 -14.36
CA ALA A 154 -22.17 9.76 -14.62
C ALA A 154 -23.17 10.93 -14.58
N SER A 155 -22.91 12.01 -13.83
CA SER A 155 -23.85 13.12 -13.73
C SER A 155 -24.12 13.81 -15.08
N GLY A 156 -23.14 13.79 -15.99
CA GLY A 156 -23.30 14.33 -17.33
C GLY A 156 -23.46 15.83 -17.46
N PHE A 157 -23.26 16.58 -16.37
CA PHE A 157 -23.27 18.03 -16.47
C PHE A 157 -22.04 18.53 -17.23
N PRO A 158 -22.15 19.66 -17.96
CA PRO A 158 -21.03 20.26 -18.67
C PRO A 158 -19.83 20.47 -17.74
N GLY A 159 -18.65 20.07 -18.18
CA GLY A 159 -17.41 20.18 -17.40
C GLY A 159 -17.16 19.09 -16.36
N MET A 160 -18.13 18.23 -16.05
CA MET A 160 -17.93 17.15 -15.07
C MET A 160 -16.93 16.09 -15.53
N LEU A 161 -16.73 15.94 -16.84
CA LEU A 161 -15.69 15.06 -17.37
C LEU A 161 -14.27 15.55 -17.02
N TYR A 162 -14.05 16.87 -16.92
CA TYR A 162 -12.78 17.44 -16.42
C TYR A 162 -12.57 17.13 -14.94
N VAL A 163 -13.61 17.37 -14.11
CA VAL A 163 -13.56 17.08 -12.67
C VAL A 163 -13.32 15.59 -12.44
N GLY A 164 -14.04 14.73 -13.17
CA GLY A 164 -13.87 13.29 -13.14
C GLY A 164 -12.46 12.85 -13.52
N SER A 165 -11.89 13.42 -14.60
CA SER A 165 -10.51 13.11 -15.03
C SER A 165 -9.46 13.50 -13.99
N ILE A 166 -9.64 14.63 -13.30
CA ILE A 166 -8.76 15.05 -12.20
C ILE A 166 -8.84 14.05 -11.05
N LEU A 167 -10.04 13.75 -10.57
CA LEU A 167 -10.26 12.85 -9.44
C LEU A 167 -9.72 11.45 -9.75
N MET A 168 -10.03 10.92 -10.93
CA MET A 168 -9.58 9.61 -11.37
C MET A 168 -8.08 9.56 -11.59
N GLY A 169 -7.49 10.59 -12.20
CA GLY A 169 -6.05 10.70 -12.39
C GLY A 169 -5.30 10.64 -11.05
N ILE A 170 -5.75 11.44 -10.06
CA ILE A 170 -5.17 11.39 -8.70
C ILE A 170 -5.27 9.97 -8.12
N CYS A 171 -6.44 9.35 -8.18
CA CYS A 171 -6.64 8.01 -7.61
C CYS A 171 -5.80 6.93 -8.30
N ASP A 172 -5.70 6.97 -9.62
CA ASP A 172 -4.87 6.08 -10.43
C ASP A 172 -3.41 6.20 -10.01
N GLY A 173 -2.88 7.42 -9.92
CA GLY A 173 -1.53 7.69 -9.43
C GLY A 173 -1.28 7.16 -8.02
N SER A 174 -2.21 7.44 -7.11
CA SER A 174 -2.14 6.98 -5.71
C SER A 174 -2.13 5.46 -5.59
N GLN A 175 -2.97 4.77 -6.35
CA GLN A 175 -3.04 3.30 -6.35
C GLN A 175 -1.73 2.67 -6.83
N TRP A 176 -1.12 3.23 -7.88
CA TRP A 176 0.20 2.78 -8.35
C TRP A 176 1.34 3.01 -7.35
N SER A 177 1.21 3.99 -6.45
CA SER A 177 2.16 4.17 -5.35
C SER A 177 1.87 3.23 -4.18
N LEU A 178 0.60 3.09 -3.81
CA LEU A 178 0.21 2.39 -2.58
C LEU A 178 0.29 0.86 -2.73
N MET A 179 -0.04 0.29 -3.89
CA MET A 179 -0.05 -1.16 -4.09
C MET A 179 1.29 -1.85 -3.84
N PRO A 180 2.43 -1.43 -4.43
CA PRO A 180 3.70 -2.08 -4.17
C PRO A 180 4.10 -1.97 -2.69
N THR A 181 3.85 -0.83 -2.04
CA THR A 181 4.16 -0.63 -0.62
C THR A 181 3.30 -1.50 0.30
N ILE A 182 2.00 -1.63 0.01
CA ILE A 182 1.12 -2.52 0.78
C ILE A 182 1.50 -3.98 0.53
N THR A 183 1.92 -4.32 -0.69
CA THR A 183 2.41 -5.66 -1.00
C THR A 183 3.68 -5.98 -0.21
N SER A 184 4.64 -5.05 -0.11
CA SER A 184 5.84 -5.26 0.72
C SER A 184 5.51 -5.36 2.21
N ASP A 185 4.55 -4.57 2.70
CA ASP A 185 4.16 -4.58 4.12
C ASP A 185 3.44 -5.88 4.52
N ILE A 186 2.66 -6.48 3.61
CA ILE A 186 1.88 -7.70 3.90
C ILE A 186 2.67 -8.97 3.61
N PHE A 187 3.40 -9.02 2.50
CA PHE A 187 4.08 -10.24 2.02
C PHE A 187 5.59 -10.22 2.21
N GLY A 188 6.16 -9.11 2.68
CA GLY A 188 7.59 -8.93 2.80
C GLY A 188 8.26 -8.56 1.47
N VAL A 189 9.53 -8.15 1.56
CA VAL A 189 10.27 -7.57 0.42
C VAL A 189 10.91 -8.61 -0.49
N ARG A 190 11.20 -9.82 0.01
CA ARG A 190 12.01 -10.84 -0.68
C ARG A 190 11.49 -11.23 -2.06
N HIS A 191 10.19 -11.48 -2.19
CA HIS A 191 9.53 -11.82 -3.46
C HIS A 191 8.50 -10.76 -3.87
N MET A 192 8.60 -9.54 -3.35
CA MET A 192 7.62 -8.47 -3.56
C MET A 192 7.37 -8.22 -5.05
N GLY A 193 8.43 -8.15 -5.86
CA GLY A 193 8.30 -7.89 -7.30
C GLY A 193 7.44 -8.93 -8.01
N THR A 194 7.62 -10.22 -7.70
CA THR A 194 6.83 -11.31 -8.30
C THR A 194 5.38 -11.27 -7.83
N ILE A 195 5.15 -11.05 -6.54
CA ILE A 195 3.80 -10.99 -5.97
C ILE A 195 3.04 -9.79 -6.52
N PHE A 196 3.63 -8.60 -6.47
CA PHE A 196 3.03 -7.37 -6.97
C PHE A 196 2.70 -7.47 -8.45
N ASN A 197 3.63 -7.95 -9.30
CA ASN A 197 3.34 -8.09 -10.73
C ASN A 197 2.21 -9.11 -10.99
N THR A 198 2.11 -10.18 -10.19
CA THR A 198 0.99 -11.13 -10.31
C THR A 198 -0.34 -10.47 -9.93
N ILE A 199 -0.37 -9.67 -8.85
CA ILE A 199 -1.54 -8.85 -8.51
C ILE A 199 -1.82 -7.85 -9.63
N ALA A 200 -0.78 -7.25 -10.22
CA ALA A 200 -0.93 -6.21 -11.24
C ALA A 200 -1.63 -6.70 -12.51
N ILE A 201 -1.59 -8.00 -12.83
CA ILE A 201 -2.37 -8.63 -13.92
C ILE A 201 -3.88 -8.41 -13.75
N ALA A 202 -4.37 -8.24 -12.53
CA ALA A 202 -5.77 -7.90 -12.27
C ALA A 202 -6.21 -6.61 -12.97
N CYS A 203 -5.31 -5.63 -13.13
CA CYS A 203 -5.63 -4.34 -13.75
C CYS A 203 -5.99 -4.46 -15.24
N PRO A 204 -5.17 -5.05 -16.13
CA PRO A 204 -5.57 -5.26 -17.52
C PRO A 204 -6.77 -6.18 -17.65
N VAL A 205 -6.94 -7.18 -16.78
CA VAL A 205 -8.15 -8.03 -16.75
C VAL A 205 -9.40 -7.20 -16.46
N GLY A 206 -9.39 -6.41 -15.38
CA GLY A 206 -10.50 -5.53 -15.02
C GLY A 206 -10.74 -4.46 -16.09
N SER A 207 -9.69 -3.82 -16.58
CA SER A 207 -9.77 -2.81 -17.63
C SER A 207 -10.40 -3.36 -18.90
N TYR A 208 -10.05 -4.57 -19.33
CA TYR A 208 -10.69 -5.20 -20.47
C TYR A 208 -12.17 -5.47 -20.23
N ILE A 209 -12.54 -6.04 -19.08
CA ILE A 209 -13.94 -6.32 -18.73
C ILE A 209 -14.75 -5.01 -18.74
N PHE A 210 -14.27 -3.97 -18.06
CA PHE A 210 -15.01 -2.70 -17.97
C PHE A 210 -15.00 -1.92 -19.28
N SER A 211 -13.88 -1.87 -20.00
CA SER A 211 -13.74 -1.14 -21.26
C SER A 211 -14.59 -1.79 -22.37
N VAL A 212 -14.44 -3.10 -22.58
CA VAL A 212 -15.06 -3.77 -23.72
C VAL A 212 -16.47 -4.26 -23.39
N ARG A 213 -16.64 -4.94 -22.26
CA ARG A 213 -17.91 -5.61 -21.93
C ARG A 213 -18.93 -4.70 -21.24
N VAL A 214 -18.47 -3.68 -20.50
CA VAL A 214 -19.38 -2.73 -19.87
C VAL A 214 -19.53 -1.51 -20.76
N ILE A 215 -18.48 -0.72 -20.92
CA ILE A 215 -18.52 0.54 -21.68
C ILE A 215 -18.88 0.29 -23.15
N GLY A 216 -18.11 -0.53 -23.87
CA GLY A 216 -18.31 -0.79 -25.30
C GLY A 216 -19.66 -1.43 -25.62
N TYR A 217 -20.02 -2.53 -24.95
CA TYR A 217 -21.29 -3.21 -25.20
C TYR A 217 -22.53 -2.34 -24.90
N ILE A 218 -22.51 -1.57 -23.81
CA ILE A 218 -23.62 -0.66 -23.48
C ILE A 218 -23.70 0.47 -24.51
N TYR A 219 -22.55 1.01 -24.92
CA TYR A 219 -22.50 2.04 -25.96
C TYR A 219 -23.08 1.54 -27.29
N ASP A 220 -22.64 0.39 -27.79
CA ASP A 220 -23.10 -0.17 -29.06
C ASP A 220 -24.61 -0.48 -29.04
N LYS A 221 -25.11 -0.99 -27.91
CA LYS A 221 -26.54 -1.28 -27.73
C LYS A 221 -27.40 -0.03 -27.84
N GLU A 222 -26.96 1.05 -27.21
CA GLU A 222 -27.73 2.28 -27.18
C GLU A 222 -27.56 3.11 -28.47
N ALA A 223 -26.38 3.05 -29.12
CA ALA A 223 -26.12 3.70 -30.39
C ALA A 223 -26.85 3.03 -31.57
N GLY A 224 -27.18 1.73 -31.46
CA GLY A 224 -27.89 0.96 -32.48
C GLY A 224 -29.43 1.00 -32.40
N GLY A 225 -30.00 1.73 -31.44
CA GLY A 225 -31.46 1.89 -31.31
C GLY A 225 -32.06 2.80 -32.39
N GLU A 226 -33.33 2.57 -32.76
CA GLU A 226 -34.07 3.33 -33.80
C GLU A 226 -34.22 4.84 -33.48
N ASP A 227 -34.02 5.25 -32.21
CA ASP A 227 -33.95 6.65 -31.79
C ASP A 227 -32.56 7.24 -32.05
N HIS A 228 -32.24 7.52 -33.31
CA HIS A 228 -30.99 8.18 -33.78
C HIS A 228 -30.75 9.60 -33.24
N SER A 229 -31.47 10.04 -32.21
CA SER A 229 -31.51 11.43 -31.73
C SER A 229 -31.00 11.66 -30.32
N CYS A 230 -30.49 10.65 -29.60
CA CYS A 230 -30.01 10.84 -28.22
C CYS A 230 -28.48 10.92 -28.11
N PHE A 231 -27.81 11.81 -28.86
CA PHE A 231 -26.45 12.21 -28.49
C PHE A 231 -26.42 12.72 -27.04
N GLY A 232 -25.60 12.12 -26.17
CA GLY A 232 -25.42 12.61 -24.81
C GLY A 232 -25.14 11.55 -23.75
N THR A 233 -24.98 12.04 -22.53
CA THR A 233 -24.48 11.32 -21.34
C THR A 233 -25.17 9.98 -21.06
N ARG A 234 -26.43 9.83 -21.48
CA ARG A 234 -27.26 8.67 -21.18
C ARG A 234 -26.63 7.34 -21.64
N TYR A 235 -25.83 7.34 -22.71
CA TYR A 235 -25.11 6.15 -23.20
C TYR A 235 -24.09 5.58 -22.23
N PHE A 236 -23.41 6.44 -21.47
CA PHE A 236 -22.35 6.02 -20.56
C PHE A 236 -22.79 6.01 -19.09
N MET A 237 -23.88 6.71 -18.75
CA MET A 237 -24.41 6.77 -17.38
C MET A 237 -24.56 5.39 -16.74
N LEU A 238 -25.19 4.46 -17.45
CA LEU A 238 -25.39 3.08 -16.95
C LEU A 238 -24.05 2.41 -16.64
N SER A 239 -23.08 2.51 -17.56
CA SER A 239 -21.74 1.96 -17.41
C SER A 239 -21.04 2.53 -16.17
N PHE A 240 -21.11 3.85 -15.97
CA PHE A 240 -20.52 4.51 -14.82
C PHE A 240 -21.21 4.14 -13.50
N PHE A 241 -22.54 3.97 -13.46
CA PHE A 241 -23.24 3.48 -12.27
C PHE A 241 -22.89 2.03 -11.92
N ILE A 242 -22.75 1.16 -12.92
CA ILE A 242 -22.31 -0.23 -12.71
C ILE A 242 -20.90 -0.24 -12.11
N MET A 243 -19.97 0.51 -12.70
CA MET A 243 -18.60 0.61 -12.19
C MET A 243 -18.54 1.26 -10.80
N ALA A 244 -19.33 2.30 -10.54
CA ALA A 244 -19.44 2.93 -9.23
C ALA A 244 -19.95 1.95 -8.16
N SER A 245 -20.96 1.14 -8.50
CA SER A 245 -21.55 0.15 -7.58
C SER A 245 -20.53 -0.94 -7.24
N LEU A 246 -19.79 -1.45 -8.23
CA LEU A 246 -18.75 -2.44 -8.00
C LEU A 246 -17.59 -1.87 -7.17
N ALA A 247 -17.12 -0.67 -7.50
CA ALA A 247 -16.10 0.02 -6.70
C ALA A 247 -16.56 0.28 -5.26
N PHE A 248 -17.84 0.59 -5.06
CA PHE A 248 -18.43 0.80 -3.74
C PHE A 248 -18.48 -0.50 -2.91
N LEU A 249 -18.85 -1.63 -3.52
CA LEU A 249 -18.80 -2.93 -2.84
C LEU A 249 -17.37 -3.27 -2.38
N VAL A 250 -16.37 -3.03 -3.24
CA VAL A 250 -14.95 -3.22 -2.91
C VAL A 250 -14.51 -2.30 -1.78
N PHE A 251 -14.93 -1.03 -1.81
CA PHE A 251 -14.70 -0.08 -0.71
C PHE A 251 -15.27 -0.58 0.62
N LEU A 252 -16.50 -1.10 0.63
CA LEU A 252 -17.10 -1.68 1.84
C LEU A 252 -16.32 -2.90 2.33
N PHE A 253 -15.86 -3.78 1.43
CA PHE A 253 -15.00 -4.90 1.81
C PHE A 253 -13.68 -4.41 2.42
N ALA A 254 -13.03 -3.41 1.81
CA ALA A 254 -11.82 -2.81 2.33
C ALA A 254 -12.01 -2.22 3.73
N ILE A 255 -13.13 -1.54 3.99
CA ILE A 255 -13.49 -1.06 5.33
C ILE A 255 -13.73 -2.19 6.31
N ALA A 256 -14.49 -3.23 5.93
CA ALA A 256 -14.77 -4.36 6.81
C ALA A 256 -13.49 -5.08 7.23
N LEU A 257 -12.55 -5.25 6.29
CA LEU A 257 -11.23 -5.80 6.55
C LEU A 257 -10.39 -4.89 7.43
N PHE A 258 -10.42 -3.59 7.16
CA PHE A 258 -9.75 -2.60 7.97
C PHE A 258 -10.23 -2.68 9.42
N GLN A 259 -11.53 -2.74 9.65
CA GLN A 259 -12.11 -2.86 10.98
C GLN A 259 -11.70 -4.17 11.68
N ARG A 260 -11.64 -5.29 10.95
CA ARG A 260 -11.19 -6.58 11.50
C ARG A 260 -9.70 -6.58 11.85
N THR A 261 -8.86 -5.97 11.03
CA THR A 261 -7.39 -5.92 11.21
C THR A 261 -6.94 -4.80 12.15
N LYS A 262 -7.79 -3.81 12.44
CA LYS A 262 -7.50 -2.71 13.38
C LYS A 262 -7.10 -3.21 14.77
N ARG A 263 -7.65 -4.33 15.23
CA ARG A 263 -7.24 -4.97 16.50
C ARG A 263 -5.79 -5.48 16.47
N PHE A 264 -5.31 -5.96 15.32
CA PHE A 264 -3.95 -6.44 15.13
C PHE A 264 -2.93 -5.30 15.04
N TYR A 265 -3.25 -4.23 14.32
CA TYR A 265 -2.35 -3.07 14.21
C TYR A 265 -2.21 -2.28 15.52
N MET A 266 -3.25 -2.25 16.37
CA MET A 266 -3.17 -1.65 17.71
C MET A 266 -2.23 -2.40 18.67
N LEU A 267 -1.98 -3.70 18.43
CA LEU A 267 -1.12 -4.54 19.28
C LEU A 267 0.37 -4.43 18.92
N ARG A 268 0.71 -3.86 17.76
CA ARG A 268 2.10 -3.68 17.28
C ARG A 268 2.63 -2.27 17.51
N ARG A 269 2.00 -1.52 18.43
CA ARG A 269 2.32 -0.13 18.78
C ARG A 269 3.07 -0.04 20.09
#